data_AF-A0AAV2QWM7-F1
#
_entry.id   AF-A0AAV2QWM7-F1
#
_cell.length_a   1.000
_cell.length_b   1.000
_cell.length_c   1.000
_cell.angle_alpha   90.00
_cell.angle_beta   90.00
_cell.angle_gamma   90.00
#
_symmetry.space_group_name_H-M   'P 1'
#
loop_
_entity.id
_entity.type
_entity.pdbx_description
1 polymer ?
#
loop_
_entity_poly.entity_id
_entity_poly.type
_entity_poly.pdbx_seq_one_letter_code
_entity_poly.pdbx_strand_id
1 'polypeptide(L)'
;VECEELLCELKIVANRAGADAGAMAPAPLAPGAKVTKISPLKLPTFAGNYAKYNPFKESFNLLIAAAGVEQDMIGHRLHDCLEGEAREFVGTDNTWLGKHNELWRKLDGRYANRWTMTSEILKASVLSQ
;
A
#
# COMPACT_ATOMS: atom_id res chain seq x y z
N VAL A 1 -22.03 18.81 -7.41
CA VAL A 1 -21.88 18.64 -8.87
C VAL A 1 -20.40 18.37 -9.10
N GLU A 2 -19.85 17.16 -9.25
CA GLU A 2 -20.33 15.81 -9.51
C GLU A 2 -19.19 14.85 -9.11
N CYS A 3 -19.18 14.26 -7.92
CA CYS A 3 -18.13 13.27 -7.58
C CYS A 3 -18.58 12.22 -6.56
N GLU A 4 -19.88 12.06 -6.30
CA GLU A 4 -20.38 11.06 -5.35
C GLU A 4 -21.01 9.82 -6.01
N GLU A 5 -21.13 9.76 -7.34
CA GLU A 5 -21.95 8.71 -7.98
C GLU A 5 -21.16 7.55 -8.62
N LEU A 6 -19.83 7.65 -8.82
CA LEU A 6 -19.09 6.64 -9.60
C LEU A 6 -18.42 5.51 -8.80
N LEU A 7 -18.42 5.55 -7.46
CA LEU A 7 -17.74 4.52 -6.66
C LEU A 7 -18.63 3.33 -6.26
N CYS A 8 -19.95 3.39 -6.48
CA CYS A 8 -20.87 2.30 -6.14
C CYS A 8 -20.96 1.19 -7.21
N GLU A 9 -20.54 1.44 -8.45
CA GLU A 9 -20.76 0.52 -9.59
C GLU A 9 -19.74 -0.64 -9.69
N LEU A 10 -18.60 -0.58 -9.00
CA LEU A 10 -17.57 -1.64 -9.10
C LEU A 10 -17.78 -2.83 -8.15
N LYS A 11 -18.84 -2.83 -7.33
CA LYS A 11 -19.07 -3.85 -6.30
C LYS A 11 -19.92 -5.05 -6.76
N ILE A 12 -20.56 -5.00 -7.93
CA ILE A 12 -21.67 -5.94 -8.26
C ILE A 12 -21.25 -7.12 -9.16
N VAL A 13 -20.11 -7.08 -9.86
CA VAL A 13 -19.81 -8.09 -10.91
C VAL A 13 -19.07 -9.34 -10.42
N ALA A 14 -18.56 -9.41 -9.19
CA ALA A 14 -17.68 -10.53 -8.78
C ALA A 14 -18.39 -11.73 -8.11
N ASN A 15 -19.69 -11.67 -7.81
CA ASN A 15 -20.35 -12.69 -6.96
C ASN A 15 -21.50 -13.43 -7.65
N ARG A 16 -21.28 -13.96 -8.86
CA ARG A 16 -22.18 -14.96 -9.45
C ARG A 16 -21.41 -16.14 -10.01
N ALA A 17 -21.06 -17.07 -9.13
CA ALA A 17 -20.82 -18.46 -9.50
C ALA A 17 -21.10 -19.37 -8.29
N GLY A 18 -22.02 -20.32 -8.46
CA GLY A 18 -22.20 -21.46 -7.57
C GLY A 18 -23.52 -21.51 -6.82
N ALA A 19 -24.52 -22.12 -7.45
CA ALA A 19 -25.74 -22.61 -6.83
C ALA A 19 -25.49 -23.99 -6.19
N ASP A 20 -26.12 -24.29 -5.06
CA ASP A 20 -26.90 -25.52 -4.86
C ASP A 20 -27.81 -25.42 -3.61
N ALA A 21 -28.97 -26.06 -3.69
CA ALA A 21 -30.14 -25.89 -2.84
C ALA A 21 -30.11 -26.73 -1.54
N GLY A 22 -30.77 -26.23 -0.47
CA GLY A 22 -31.03 -27.05 0.72
C GLY A 22 -31.57 -26.31 1.95
N ALA A 23 -32.90 -26.16 2.00
CA ALA A 23 -33.81 -26.13 3.16
C ALA A 23 -33.43 -25.52 4.54
N MET A 24 -34.40 -24.73 5.05
CA MET A 24 -34.85 -24.54 6.45
C MET A 24 -34.36 -23.27 7.22
N ALA A 25 -35.36 -22.53 7.75
CA ALA A 25 -35.39 -21.22 8.46
C ALA A 25 -34.47 -21.09 9.72
N PRO A 26 -34.30 -19.91 10.43
CA PRO A 26 -35.14 -18.69 10.46
C PRO A 26 -34.39 -17.32 10.54
N ALA A 27 -35.15 -16.21 10.56
CA ALA A 27 -34.76 -14.86 11.00
C ALA A 27 -35.83 -14.37 12.04
N PRO A 28 -35.65 -13.30 12.85
CA PRO A 28 -34.67 -12.19 12.73
C PRO A 28 -34.06 -11.69 14.07
N LEU A 29 -33.30 -10.58 13.97
CA LEU A 29 -32.90 -9.57 14.99
C LEU A 29 -31.38 -9.48 15.28
N ALA A 30 -30.72 -8.62 14.51
CA ALA A 30 -29.44 -7.95 14.82
C ALA A 30 -29.72 -6.76 15.80
N PRO A 31 -28.75 -5.99 16.37
CA PRO A 31 -27.44 -5.63 15.82
C PRO A 31 -26.27 -5.49 16.83
N GLY A 32 -25.02 -5.47 16.35
CA GLY A 32 -23.93 -4.89 17.15
C GLY A 32 -22.54 -5.33 16.74
N ALA A 33 -21.76 -4.39 16.20
CA ALA A 33 -20.37 -4.54 15.78
C ALA A 33 -20.14 -5.57 14.66
N LYS A 34 -20.57 -5.20 13.45
CA LYS A 34 -19.79 -5.61 12.26
C LYS A 34 -18.45 -4.91 12.41
N VAL A 35 -17.49 -5.55 13.08
CA VAL A 35 -16.08 -5.28 12.83
C VAL A 35 -15.94 -5.55 11.34
N THR A 36 -15.97 -4.47 10.54
CA THR A 36 -15.62 -4.54 9.14
C THR A 36 -14.23 -5.14 9.14
N LYS A 37 -14.13 -6.44 8.88
CA LYS A 37 -12.88 -7.07 8.49
C LYS A 37 -12.47 -6.33 7.24
N ILE A 38 -11.70 -5.26 7.43
CA ILE A 38 -10.95 -4.62 6.36
C ILE A 38 -10.12 -5.76 5.82
N SER A 39 -10.48 -6.28 4.63
CA SER A 39 -9.64 -7.23 3.92
C SER A 39 -8.22 -6.71 4.02
N PRO A 40 -7.24 -7.53 4.45
CA PRO A 40 -5.89 -7.03 4.68
C PRO A 40 -5.45 -6.35 3.40
N LEU A 41 -5.37 -5.01 3.45
CA LEU A 41 -4.91 -4.21 2.34
C LEU A 41 -3.50 -4.71 2.07
N LYS A 42 -3.35 -5.42 0.95
CA LYS A 42 -2.03 -5.83 0.47
C LYS A 42 -1.34 -4.57 0.00
N LEU A 43 -0.61 -3.93 0.91
CA LEU A 43 0.26 -2.83 0.57
C LEU A 43 1.42 -3.36 -0.28
N PRO A 44 1.85 -2.62 -1.31
CA PRO A 44 2.98 -3.01 -2.13
C PRO A 44 4.26 -3.01 -1.28
N THR A 45 5.16 -3.96 -1.52
CA THR A 45 6.48 -3.97 -0.87
C THR A 45 7.54 -3.31 -1.75
N PHE A 46 8.56 -2.73 -1.11
CA PHE A 46 9.65 -2.04 -1.79
C PHE A 46 11.00 -2.46 -1.24
N ALA A 47 11.83 -3.05 -2.10
CA ALA A 47 13.14 -3.59 -1.73
C ALA A 47 14.34 -2.67 -2.04
N GLY A 48 14.11 -1.46 -2.57
CA GLY A 48 15.19 -0.53 -2.97
C GLY A 48 15.44 -0.42 -4.49
N ASN A 49 14.56 -0.96 -5.34
CA ASN A 49 14.74 -0.84 -6.79
C ASN A 49 14.37 0.57 -7.28
N TYR A 50 15.37 1.34 -7.71
CA TYR A 50 15.22 2.72 -8.22
C TYR A 50 14.12 2.88 -9.28
N ALA A 51 14.03 1.98 -10.25
CA ALA A 51 13.04 2.07 -11.33
C ALA A 51 11.59 1.83 -10.84
N LYS A 52 11.44 1.10 -9.72
CA LYS A 52 10.12 0.78 -9.13
C LYS A 52 9.71 1.76 -8.02
N TYR A 53 10.55 2.73 -7.69
CA TYR A 53 10.30 3.64 -6.56
C TYR A 53 9.08 4.54 -6.77
N ASN A 54 9.01 5.24 -7.91
CA ASN A 54 7.86 6.10 -8.24
C ASN A 54 6.53 5.34 -8.28
N PRO A 55 6.40 4.22 -9.01
CA PRO A 55 5.13 3.48 -9.04
C PRO A 55 4.77 2.89 -7.66
N PHE A 56 5.76 2.52 -6.84
CA PHE A 56 5.52 2.14 -5.44
C PHE A 56 4.92 3.29 -4.63
N LYS A 57 5.53 4.48 -4.69
CA LYS A 57 5.08 5.67 -3.96
C LYS A 57 3.65 6.07 -4.34
N GLU A 58 3.33 6.07 -5.63
CA GLU A 58 1.97 6.37 -6.11
C GLU A 58 0.96 5.33 -5.63
N SER A 59 1.29 4.03 -5.78
CA SER A 59 0.41 2.93 -5.37
C SER A 59 0.15 2.94 -3.86
N PHE A 60 1.19 3.18 -3.06
CA PHE A 60 1.07 3.26 -1.61
C PHE A 60 0.17 4.42 -1.19
N ASN A 61 0.38 5.63 -1.73
CA ASN A 61 -0.45 6.79 -1.39
C ASN A 61 -1.91 6.60 -1.80
N LEU A 62 -2.17 5.99 -2.96
CA LEU A 62 -3.53 5.68 -3.42
C LEU A 62 -4.22 4.68 -2.48
N LEU A 63 -3.53 3.63 -2.05
CA LEU A 63 -4.08 2.63 -1.13
C LEU A 63 -4.31 3.19 0.27
N ILE A 64 -3.41 4.02 0.79
CA ILE A 64 -3.58 4.69 2.09
C ILE A 64 -4.75 5.65 2.07
N ALA A 65 -4.90 6.44 0.99
CA ALA A 65 -6.04 7.33 0.82
C ALA A 65 -7.37 6.55 0.73
N ALA A 66 -7.40 5.45 -0.02
CA ALA A 66 -8.58 4.60 -0.14
C ALA A 66 -8.93 3.87 1.18
N ALA A 67 -7.92 3.56 2.00
CA ALA A 67 -8.07 2.87 3.26
C ALA A 67 -8.47 3.78 4.43
N GLY A 68 -8.33 5.10 4.28
CA GLY A 68 -8.62 6.06 5.36
C GLY A 68 -7.73 5.86 6.60
N VAL A 69 -6.47 5.49 6.40
CA VAL A 69 -5.54 5.22 7.51
C VAL A 69 -5.20 6.52 8.24
N GLU A 70 -5.16 6.46 9.57
CA GLU A 70 -4.76 7.58 10.42
C GLU A 70 -3.33 8.03 10.08
N GLN A 71 -3.13 9.34 9.98
CA GLN A 71 -1.87 9.97 9.56
C GLN A 71 -0.66 9.53 10.39
N ASP A 72 -0.87 9.26 11.67
CA ASP A 72 0.16 8.79 12.58
C ASP A 72 0.59 7.34 12.30
N MET A 73 -0.32 6.50 11.80
CA MET A 73 -0.02 5.09 11.46
C MET A 73 0.63 4.92 10.08
N ILE A 74 0.51 5.92 9.19
CA ILE A 74 1.05 5.82 7.82
C ILE A 74 2.55 5.52 7.83
N GLY A 75 3.32 6.16 8.70
CA GLY A 75 4.77 5.97 8.75
C GLY A 75 5.16 4.56 9.18
N HIS A 76 4.43 3.98 10.13
CA HIS A 76 4.62 2.58 10.53
C HIS A 76 4.24 1.63 9.39
N ARG A 77 3.12 1.87 8.70
CA ARG A 77 2.70 1.06 7.55
C ARG A 77 3.69 1.16 6.39
N LEU A 78 4.24 2.34 6.16
CA LEU A 78 5.27 2.55 5.15
C LEU A 78 6.52 1.76 5.49
N HIS A 79 6.99 1.80 6.74
CA HIS A 79 8.13 1.01 7.19
C HIS A 79 7.91 -0.50 7.06
N ASP A 80 6.72 -1.01 7.40
CA ASP A 80 6.35 -2.42 7.23
C ASP A 80 6.40 -2.87 5.75
N CYS A 81 6.23 -1.95 4.80
CA CYS A 81 6.29 -2.22 3.37
C CYS A 81 7.72 -2.18 2.81
N LEU A 82 8.70 -1.70 3.57
CA LEU A 82 10.08 -1.68 3.15
C LEU A 82 10.75 -3.02 3.43
N GLU A 83 11.50 -3.51 2.45
CA GLU A 83 12.26 -4.75 2.52
C GLU A 83 13.70 -4.51 2.04
N GLY A 84 14.60 -5.46 2.33
CA GLY A 84 15.99 -5.43 1.87
C GLY A 84 16.70 -4.09 2.10
N GLU A 85 17.35 -3.59 1.05
CA GLU A 85 18.20 -2.39 1.10
C GLU A 85 17.43 -1.14 1.54
N ALA A 86 16.17 -0.99 1.12
CA ALA A 86 15.36 0.16 1.49
C ALA A 86 15.06 0.20 2.99
N ARG A 87 14.82 -0.97 3.60
CA ARG A 87 14.60 -1.10 5.04
C ARG A 87 15.89 -0.86 5.82
N GLU A 88 17.01 -1.42 5.33
CA GLU A 88 18.33 -1.19 5.91
C GLU A 88 18.73 0.29 5.89
N PHE A 89 18.43 1.00 4.80
CA PHE A 89 18.74 2.42 4.66
C PHE A 89 17.95 3.31 5.62
N VAL A 90 16.66 3.04 5.77
CA VAL A 90 15.79 3.82 6.66
C VAL A 90 16.14 3.57 8.13
N GLY A 91 16.63 2.37 8.43
CA GLY A 91 16.97 1.92 9.77
C GLY A 91 15.81 1.17 10.45
N THR A 92 16.14 0.47 11.52
CA THR A 92 15.21 -0.34 12.31
C THR A 92 14.55 0.44 13.45
N ASP A 93 14.75 1.76 13.51
CA ASP A 93 14.15 2.60 14.54
C ASP A 93 12.61 2.52 14.44
N ASN A 94 11.98 1.86 15.41
CA ASN A 94 10.53 1.58 15.44
C ASN A 94 9.65 2.83 15.60
N THR A 95 10.22 4.04 15.62
CA THR A 95 9.52 5.30 15.84
C THR A 95 9.23 6.06 14.54
N TRP A 96 8.49 5.43 13.62
CA TRP A 96 7.96 6.09 12.43
C TRP A 96 6.53 6.62 12.59
N LEU A 97 5.93 6.48 13.78
CA LEU A 97 4.63 7.05 14.10
C LEU A 97 4.64 8.58 13.93
N GLY A 98 3.70 9.12 13.17
CA GLY A 98 3.60 10.56 12.87
C GLY A 98 4.72 11.13 11.99
N LYS A 99 5.72 10.32 11.62
CA LYS A 99 6.91 10.75 10.87
C LYS A 99 6.92 10.30 9.41
N HIS A 100 5.74 10.06 8.83
CA HIS A 100 5.63 9.58 7.44
C HIS A 100 6.28 10.55 6.43
N ASN A 101 6.18 11.87 6.65
CA ASN A 101 6.81 12.87 5.79
C ASN A 101 8.35 12.81 5.83
N GLU A 102 8.92 12.59 7.02
CA GLU A 102 10.36 12.45 7.18
C GLU A 102 10.87 11.17 6.51
N LEU A 103 10.10 10.08 6.65
CA LEU A 103 10.38 8.81 6.01
C LEU A 103 10.35 8.92 4.48
N TRP A 104 9.34 9.58 3.92
CA TRP A 104 9.29 9.87 2.48
C TRP A 104 10.46 10.72 2.01
N ARG A 105 10.84 11.76 2.76
CA ARG A 105 11.98 12.61 2.41
C ARG A 105 13.30 11.83 2.38
N LYS A 106 13.50 10.90 3.32
CA LYS A 106 14.67 10.00 3.31
C LYS A 106 14.68 9.13 2.05
N LEU A 107 13.56 8.48 1.76
CA LEU A 107 13.43 7.62 0.59
C LEU A 107 13.59 8.40 -0.72
N ASP A 108 13.00 9.59 -0.83
CA ASP A 108 13.11 10.46 -2.00
C ASP A 108 14.55 10.88 -2.25
N GLY A 109 15.30 11.23 -1.19
CA GLY A 109 16.71 11.62 -1.30
C GLY A 109 17.60 10.53 -1.93
N ARG A 110 17.26 9.25 -1.71
CA ARG A 110 18.01 8.11 -2.26
C ARG A 110 17.46 7.63 -3.59
N TYR A 111 16.14 7.42 -3.69
CA TYR A 111 15.51 6.68 -4.78
C TYR A 111 14.77 7.55 -5.80
N ALA A 112 14.37 8.79 -5.46
CA ALA A 112 13.70 9.69 -6.42
C ALA A 112 14.68 10.45 -7.33
N ASN A 113 15.97 10.47 -6.98
CA ASN A 113 16.96 11.21 -7.75
C ASN A 113 17.29 10.49 -9.07
N ARG A 114 16.87 11.09 -10.18
CA ARG A 114 17.10 10.59 -11.55
C ARG A 114 18.59 10.36 -11.86
N TRP A 115 19.48 11.17 -11.28
CA TRP A 115 20.92 11.01 -11.45
C TRP A 115 21.45 9.77 -10.73
N THR A 116 21.02 9.57 -9.48
CA THR A 116 21.36 8.35 -8.70
C THR A 116 20.84 7.10 -9.40
N MET A 117 19.60 7.12 -9.87
CA MET A 117 19.03 6.01 -10.65
C MET A 117 19.86 5.68 -11.88
N THR A 118 20.23 6.68 -12.69
CA THR A 118 21.05 6.47 -13.90
C THR A 118 22.43 5.94 -13.55
N SER A 119 23.08 6.47 -12.50
CA SER A 119 24.40 6.04 -12.05
C SER A 119 24.41 4.57 -11.60
N GLU A 120 23.40 4.15 -10.83
CA GLU A 120 23.31 2.78 -10.34
C GLU A 120 22.99 1.78 -11.47
N ILE A 121 22.14 2.17 -12.43
CA ILE A 121 21.88 1.36 -13.64
C ILE A 121 23.15 1.20 -14.48
N LEU A 122 23.92 2.27 -14.68
CA LEU A 122 25.18 2.21 -15.43
C LEU A 122 26.23 1.35 -14.73
N LYS A 123 26.37 1.45 -13.39
CA LYS A 123 27.25 0.56 -12.62
C LYS A 123 26.85 -0.89 -12.75
N ALA A 124 25.55 -1.20 -12.63
CA ALA A 124 25.04 -2.55 -12.80
C ALA A 124 25.31 -3.10 -14.22
N SER A 125 25.18 -2.23 -15.24
CA SER A 125 25.47 -2.59 -16.63
C SER A 125 26.96 -2.79 -16.93
N VAL A 126 27.84 -2.04 -16.25
CA VAL A 126 29.30 -2.18 -16.40
C VAL A 126 29.82 -3.44 -15.71
N LEU A 127 29.25 -3.82 -14.56
CA LEU A 127 29.66 -4.99 -13.78
C LEU A 127 29.13 -6.31 -14.34
N SER A 128 28.22 -6.27 -15.32
CA SER A 128 27.64 -7.45 -15.97
C SER A 128 28.38 -7.86 -17.27
N GLN A 129 29.57 -7.30 -17.54
CA GLN A 129 30.45 -7.65 -18.67
C GLN A 129 31.63 -8.52 -18.24
#